data_AF-A0A2D5P7Y4-F1
#
_entry.id   AF-A0A2D5P7Y4-F1
#
_cell.length_a   1.000
_cell.length_b   1.000
_cell.length_c   1.000
_cell.angle_alpha   90.00
_cell.angle_beta   90.00
_cell.angle_gamma   90.00
#
_symmetry.space_group_name_H-M   'P 1'
#
loop_
_entity.id
_entity.type
_entity.pdbx_description
1 polymer ?
#
loop_
_entity_poly.entity_id
_entity_poly.type
_entity_poly.pdbx_seq_one_letter_code
_entity_poly.pdbx_strand_id
1 'polypeptide(L)'
;MSVFNDWLSEDEDDIFMGSPKSKFFDVSREASVDVVEEEWDKVIEKVAVLEMMLSEGKGEDFDINQVIKQYTFDNIEKVNAVKKGLYVEFTGEIICRLDS
;
A
#
# COMPACT_ATOMS: atom_id res chain seq x y z
N MET A 1 -14.27 -5.06 6.89
CA MET A 1 -12.87 -5.48 7.11
C MET A 1 -12.66 -7.01 7.10
N SER A 2 -13.64 -7.85 6.72
CA SER A 2 -13.49 -9.33 6.78
C SER A 2 -13.20 -9.99 5.43
N VAL A 3 -13.52 -9.37 4.29
CA VAL A 3 -13.48 -10.02 2.98
C VAL A 3 -12.05 -10.20 2.45
N PHE A 4 -11.14 -9.30 2.83
CA PHE A 4 -9.76 -9.30 2.33
C PHE A 4 -8.81 -10.20 3.12
N ASN A 5 -9.16 -10.55 4.37
CA ASN A 5 -8.34 -11.45 5.18
C ASN A 5 -8.52 -12.91 4.75
N ASP A 6 -9.73 -13.28 4.30
CA ASP A 6 -10.00 -14.60 3.68
C ASP A 6 -9.24 -14.75 2.35
N TRP A 7 -9.19 -13.68 1.53
CA TRP A 7 -8.47 -13.72 0.25
C TRP A 7 -6.95 -13.90 0.40
N LEU A 8 -6.37 -13.42 1.50
CA LEU A 8 -4.95 -13.61 1.79
C LEU A 8 -4.63 -15.01 2.32
N SER A 9 -5.63 -15.78 2.77
CA SER A 9 -5.41 -17.09 3.41
C SER A 9 -5.64 -18.29 2.50
N GLU A 10 -6.42 -18.16 1.43
CA GLU A 10 -6.84 -19.35 0.64
C GLU A 10 -5.98 -19.68 -0.59
N ASP A 11 -5.14 -18.79 -1.11
CA ASP A 11 -4.34 -19.09 -2.31
C ASP A 11 -2.98 -18.37 -2.31
N GLU A 12 -2.10 -18.70 -1.36
CA GLU A 12 -0.69 -18.25 -1.48
C GLU A 12 0.04 -18.90 -2.67
N ASP A 13 -0.50 -19.93 -3.33
CA ASP A 13 0.22 -20.67 -4.38
C ASP A 13 -0.41 -20.68 -5.80
N ASP A 14 -1.70 -20.40 -6.03
CA ASP A 14 -2.30 -20.63 -7.37
C ASP A 14 -2.97 -19.42 -8.08
N ILE A 15 -3.38 -18.34 -7.39
CA ILE A 15 -4.04 -17.19 -8.07
C ILE A 15 -3.07 -16.11 -8.57
N PHE A 16 -1.86 -16.04 -8.00
CA PHE A 16 -0.89 -15.00 -8.34
C PHE A 16 0.37 -15.61 -8.97
N MET A 17 0.37 -15.81 -10.30
CA MET A 17 1.61 -15.99 -11.06
C MET A 17 2.45 -14.70 -10.98
N GLY A 18 3.21 -14.53 -9.88
CA GLY A 18 4.07 -13.37 -9.58
C GLY A 18 3.75 -12.73 -8.23
N SER A 19 4.75 -12.06 -7.61
CA SER A 19 4.52 -11.37 -6.32
C SER A 19 3.52 -10.20 -6.49
N PRO A 20 2.71 -9.88 -5.46
CA PRO A 20 1.77 -8.75 -5.50
C PRO A 20 2.41 -7.41 -5.95
N LYS A 21 3.67 -7.21 -5.56
CA LYS A 21 4.48 -6.08 -5.99
C LYS A 21 4.66 -6.05 -7.52
N SER A 22 4.99 -7.18 -8.13
CA SER A 22 5.19 -7.27 -9.58
C SER A 22 3.90 -6.89 -10.30
N LYS A 23 2.78 -7.51 -9.91
CA LYS A 23 1.47 -7.26 -10.51
C LYS A 23 1.04 -5.79 -10.41
N PHE A 24 1.25 -5.16 -9.26
CA PHE A 24 0.98 -3.73 -9.11
C PHE A 24 1.74 -2.88 -10.13
N PHE A 25 3.05 -3.11 -10.30
CA PHE A 25 3.84 -2.36 -11.27
C PHE A 25 3.51 -2.71 -12.72
N ASP A 26 3.15 -3.96 -13.01
CA ASP A 26 2.74 -4.38 -14.36
C ASP A 26 1.42 -3.68 -14.74
N VAL A 27 0.41 -3.73 -13.87
CA VAL A 27 -0.88 -3.05 -14.07
C VAL A 27 -0.71 -1.54 -14.14
N SER A 28 0.11 -0.95 -13.27
CA SER A 28 0.39 0.50 -13.31
C SER A 28 1.07 0.96 -14.60
N ARG A 29 1.77 0.06 -15.31
CA ARG A 29 2.41 0.38 -16.60
C ARG A 29 1.47 0.21 -17.77
N GLU A 30 0.51 -0.71 -17.66
CA GLU A 30 -0.49 -0.97 -18.69
C GLU A 30 -1.67 0.02 -18.60
N ALA A 31 -1.94 0.56 -17.42
CA ALA A 31 -3.00 1.55 -17.19
C ALA A 31 -2.69 2.92 -17.82
N SER A 32 -3.74 3.73 -18.03
CA SER A 32 -3.58 5.12 -18.48
C SER A 32 -2.86 5.97 -17.42
N VAL A 33 -2.00 6.88 -17.89
CA VAL A 33 -1.23 7.81 -17.05
C VAL A 33 -2.14 8.56 -16.06
N ASP A 34 -3.29 9.08 -16.50
CA ASP A 34 -4.22 9.83 -15.65
C ASP A 34 -4.72 9.01 -14.45
N VAL A 35 -5.14 7.74 -14.69
CA VAL A 35 -5.58 6.83 -13.63
C VAL A 35 -4.46 6.55 -12.64
N VAL A 36 -3.25 6.32 -13.15
CA VAL A 36 -2.08 6.04 -12.33
C VAL A 36 -1.71 7.26 -11.48
N GLU A 37 -1.71 8.46 -12.06
CA GLU A 37 -1.43 9.72 -11.36
C GLU A 37 -2.46 9.98 -10.26
N GLU A 38 -3.75 9.76 -10.52
CA GLU A 38 -4.81 9.89 -9.50
C GLU A 38 -4.63 8.89 -8.35
N GLU A 39 -4.31 7.62 -8.64
CA GLU A 39 -4.07 6.65 -7.57
C GLU A 39 -2.82 6.99 -6.76
N TRP A 40 -1.75 7.50 -7.39
CA TRP A 40 -0.58 7.98 -6.67
C TRP A 40 -0.90 9.18 -5.79
N ASP A 41 -1.73 10.12 -6.24
CA ASP A 41 -2.15 11.27 -5.45
C ASP A 41 -2.86 10.83 -4.15
N LYS A 42 -3.77 9.86 -4.23
CA LYS A 42 -4.42 9.27 -3.04
C LYS A 42 -3.42 8.61 -2.09
N VAL A 43 -2.41 7.92 -2.62
CA VAL A 43 -1.36 7.30 -1.79
C VAL A 43 -0.57 8.39 -1.05
N ILE A 44 -0.21 9.47 -1.73
CA ILE A 44 0.49 10.61 -1.12
C ILE A 44 -0.38 11.31 -0.07
N GLU A 45 -1.67 11.54 -0.35
CA GLU A 45 -2.61 12.10 0.62
C GLU A 45 -2.71 11.22 1.87
N LYS A 46 -2.83 9.90 1.70
CA LYS A 46 -2.86 8.94 2.81
C LYS A 46 -1.58 9.01 3.65
N VAL A 47 -0.41 9.12 3.02
CA VAL A 47 0.87 9.29 3.74
C VAL A 47 0.90 10.61 4.51
N ALA A 48 0.51 11.74 3.89
CA ALA A 48 0.47 13.04 4.54
C ALA A 48 -0.45 13.05 5.77
N VAL A 49 -1.64 12.46 5.67
CA VAL A 49 -2.58 12.32 6.80
C VAL A 49 -1.97 11.47 7.92
N LEU A 50 -1.33 10.34 7.60
CA LEU A 50 -0.68 9.49 8.60
C LEU A 50 0.48 10.21 9.29
N GLU A 51 1.26 11.00 8.55
CA GLU A 51 2.35 11.80 9.11
C GLU A 51 1.82 12.90 10.05
N MET A 52 0.73 13.57 9.65
CA MET A 52 0.05 14.56 10.50
C MET A 52 -0.49 13.93 11.77
N MET A 53 -1.20 12.79 11.67
CA MET A 53 -1.74 12.07 12.84
C MET A 53 -0.63 11.59 13.79
N LEU A 54 0.50 11.14 13.24
CA LEU A 54 1.63 10.69 14.06
C LEU A 54 2.40 11.84 14.69
N SER A 55 2.39 13.03 14.09
CA SER A 55 3.06 14.22 14.59
C SER A 55 2.17 15.09 15.48
N GLU A 56 0.86 14.84 15.48
CA GLU A 56 -0.11 15.56 16.29
C GLU A 56 0.25 15.49 17.78
N GLY A 57 0.29 16.66 18.43
CA GLY A 57 0.64 16.80 19.85
C GLY A 57 2.11 16.55 20.17
N LYS A 58 2.98 16.37 19.17
CA LYS A 58 4.43 16.24 19.35
C LYS A 58 5.13 17.57 19.14
N GLY A 59 6.25 17.78 19.86
CA GLY A 59 7.03 19.00 19.79
C GLY A 59 7.83 19.13 18.48
N GLU A 60 8.44 20.29 18.25
CA GLU A 60 9.24 20.59 17.04
C GLU A 60 10.41 19.63 16.81
N ASP A 61 10.90 18.98 17.87
CA ASP A 61 11.99 17.98 17.80
C ASP A 61 11.52 16.57 17.35
N PHE A 62 10.25 16.40 17.00
CA PHE A 62 9.74 15.10 16.58
C PHE A 62 10.20 14.71 15.17
N ASP A 63 11.15 13.77 15.11
CA ASP A 63 11.56 13.15 13.85
C ASP A 63 10.70 11.90 13.55
N ILE A 64 9.66 12.10 12.74
CA ILE A 64 8.80 11.02 12.29
C ILE A 64 9.54 9.95 11.47
N ASN A 65 10.54 10.34 10.68
CA ASN A 65 11.28 9.41 9.84
C ASN A 65 12.10 8.44 10.69
N GLN A 66 12.69 8.94 11.79
CA GLN A 66 13.38 8.08 12.75
C GLN A 66 12.43 7.07 13.39
N VAL A 67 11.22 7.49 13.76
CA VAL A 67 10.20 6.59 14.35
C VAL A 67 9.76 5.53 13.34
N ILE A 68 9.44 5.92 12.10
CA ILE A 68 9.05 4.99 11.04
C ILE A 68 10.15 3.96 10.79
N LYS A 69 11.41 4.41 10.73
CA LYS A 69 12.57 3.52 10.52
C LYS A 69 12.70 2.50 11.64
N GLN A 70 12.63 2.94 12.89
CA GLN A 70 12.73 2.05 14.06
C GLN A 70 11.56 1.05 14.08
N TYR A 71 10.32 1.53 13.89
CA TYR A 71 9.14 0.67 13.87
C TYR A 71 9.20 -0.37 12.76
N THR A 72 9.72 0.01 11.58
CA THR A 72 9.91 -0.90 10.44
C THR A 72 10.92 -1.99 10.77
N PHE A 73 12.04 -1.64 11.41
CA PHE A 73 13.05 -2.60 11.82
C PHE A 73 12.48 -3.61 12.83
N ASP A 74 11.75 -3.12 13.82
CA ASP A 74 11.18 -3.94 14.90
C ASP A 74 10.03 -4.84 14.42
N ASN A 75 9.40 -4.51 13.28
CA ASN A 75 8.19 -5.18 12.79
C ASN A 75 8.29 -5.62 11.32
N ILE A 76 9.50 -5.91 10.83
CA ILE A 76 9.76 -6.07 9.39
C ILE A 76 8.86 -7.09 8.69
N GLU A 77 8.54 -8.21 9.34
CA GLU A 77 7.64 -9.24 8.80
C GLU A 77 6.21 -8.72 8.65
N LYS A 78 5.68 -8.06 9.68
CA LYS A 78 4.34 -7.45 9.67
C LYS A 78 4.25 -6.33 8.63
N VAL A 79 5.28 -5.49 8.55
CA VAL A 79 5.36 -4.43 7.53
C VAL A 79 5.35 -5.03 6.14
N ASN A 80 6.09 -6.12 5.90
CA ASN A 80 6.07 -6.78 4.61
C ASN A 80 4.71 -7.42 4.28
N ALA A 81 4.02 -8.02 5.27
CA ALA A 81 2.68 -8.57 5.08
C ALA A 81 1.66 -7.48 4.74
N VAL A 82 1.63 -6.38 5.51
CA VAL A 82 0.74 -5.24 5.23
C VAL A 82 1.07 -4.62 3.86
N LYS A 83 2.35 -4.48 3.52
CA LYS A 83 2.79 -3.97 2.22
C LYS A 83 2.33 -4.85 1.06
N LYS A 84 2.32 -6.18 1.21
CA LYS A 84 1.73 -7.09 0.21
C LYS A 84 0.24 -6.80 0.03
N GLY A 85 -0.52 -6.65 1.12
CA GLY A 85 -1.95 -6.31 1.08
C GLY A 85 -2.22 -4.98 0.38
N LEU A 86 -1.43 -3.94 0.67
CA LEU A 86 -1.55 -2.63 0.01
C LEU A 86 -1.30 -2.72 -1.50
N TYR A 87 -0.32 -3.51 -1.96
CA TYR A 87 -0.11 -3.70 -3.40
C TYR A 87 -1.33 -4.33 -4.07
N VAL A 88 -2.00 -5.27 -3.41
CA VAL A 88 -3.21 -5.91 -3.93
C VAL A 88 -4.36 -4.91 -3.97
N GLU A 89 -4.56 -4.13 -2.91
CA GLU A 89 -5.59 -3.09 -2.82
C GLU A 89 -5.46 -2.09 -3.97
N PHE A 90 -4.28 -1.47 -4.13
CA PHE A 90 -4.05 -0.49 -5.19
C PHE A 90 -4.13 -1.09 -6.58
N THR A 91 -3.71 -2.35 -6.76
CA THR A 91 -3.89 -3.05 -8.04
C THR A 91 -5.37 -3.19 -8.39
N GLY A 92 -6.21 -3.52 -7.41
CA GLY A 92 -7.66 -3.59 -7.58
C GLY A 92 -8.26 -2.24 -7.96
N GLU A 93 -7.84 -1.16 -7.30
CA GLU A 93 -8.32 0.21 -7.60
C GLU A 93 -8.01 0.64 -9.04
N ILE A 94 -6.79 0.36 -9.52
CA ILE A 94 -6.40 0.64 -10.91
C ILE A 94 -7.22 -0.21 -11.89
N ILE A 95 -7.37 -1.52 -11.64
CA ILE A 95 -8.12 -2.42 -12.55
C ILE A 95 -9.59 -2.02 -12.65
N CYS A 96 -10.25 -1.71 -11.52
CA CYS A 96 -11.66 -1.32 -11.53
C CYS A 96 -11.92 -0.05 -12.35
N ARG A 97 -10.94 0.85 -12.45
CA ARG A 97 -11.01 2.06 -13.27
C ARG A 97 -10.73 1.83 -14.74
N LEU A 98 -9.99 0.78 -15.10
CA LEU A 98 -9.74 0.41 -16.50
C LEU A 98 -10.95 -0.23 -17.18
N ASP A 99 -11.83 -0.88 -16.41
CA ASP A 99 -13.02 -1.58 -16.90
C ASP A 99 -14.29 -0.68 -16.92
N SER A 100 -14.17 0.58 -16.48
CA SER A 100 -15.24 1.59 -16.45
C SER A 100 -15.10 2.62 -17.56
#